data_AF-A0A1I5CMZ1-F1
#
_entry.id   AF-A0A1I5CMZ1-F1
#
_cell.length_a   1.000
_cell.length_b   1.000
_cell.length_c   1.000
_cell.angle_alpha   90.00
_cell.angle_beta   90.00
_cell.angle_gamma   90.00
#
_symmetry.space_group_name_H-M   'P 1'
#
loop_
_entity.id
_entity.type
_entity.pdbx_description
1 polymer ?
#
loop_
_entity_poly.entity_id
_entity_poly.type
_entity_poly.pdbx_seq_one_letter_code
_entity_poly.pdbx_strand_id
1 'polypeptide(L)' 'MDGDRSAVLLVRVWLEDGARSFRGRLTTLDTSAGRAGVDAATVALASSPRDVVEAVRAWLTEFLGDAPNPIDSDE' A
#
# COMPACT_ATOMS: atom_id res chain seq x y z
N MET A 1 2.50 -22.15 10.78
CA MET A 1 2.14 -21.86 9.39
C MET A 1 2.06 -20.36 9.30
N ASP A 2 3.13 -19.73 8.84
CA ASP A 2 3.08 -18.32 8.51
C ASP A 2 2.07 -18.19 7.36
N GLY A 3 0.98 -17.47 7.61
CA GLY A 3 -0.06 -17.31 6.61
C GLY A 3 0.48 -16.61 5.38
N ASP A 4 -0.12 -16.88 4.21
CA ASP A 4 0.25 -16.19 2.97
C ASP A 4 0.21 -14.67 3.19
N ARG A 5 1.37 -14.03 3.08
CA ARG A 5 1.50 -12.58 3.25
C ARG A 5 0.70 -11.88 2.16
N SER A 6 -0.26 -11.07 2.57
CA SER A 6 -1.13 -10.35 1.65
C SER A 6 -1.43 -8.96 2.19
N ALA A 7 -1.63 -8.01 1.28
CA ALA A 7 -2.02 -6.66 1.61
C ALA A 7 -2.92 -6.09 0.51
N VAL A 8 -3.72 -5.11 0.87
CA VAL A 8 -4.57 -4.35 -0.06
C VAL A 8 -4.08 -2.91 -0.14
N LEU A 9 -4.08 -2.35 -1.34
CA LEU A 9 -3.91 -0.93 -1.58
C LEU A 9 -5.19 -0.36 -2.19
N LEU A 10 -5.90 0.47 -1.41
CA LEU A 10 -7.07 1.22 -1.87
C LEU A 10 -6.64 2.56 -2.47
N VAL A 11 -6.94 2.76 -3.75
CA VAL A 11 -6.73 4.04 -4.44
C VAL A 11 -8.08 4.76 -4.57
N ARG A 12 -8.26 5.85 -3.83
CA ARG A 12 -9.44 6.72 -3.94
C ARG A 12 -9.06 7.99 -4.69
N VAL A 13 -9.77 8.30 -5.78
CA VAL A 13 -9.58 9.54 -6.55
C VAL A 13 -10.83 10.38 -6.57
N TRP A 14 -10.67 11.70 -6.63
CA TRP A 14 -11.75 12.66 -6.79
C TRP A 14 -11.24 13.94 -7.45
N LEU A 15 -12.18 14.76 -7.92
CA LEU A 15 -11.89 16.11 -8.39
C LEU A 15 -12.34 17.10 -7.31
N GLU A 16 -11.50 18.06 -6.99
CA GLU A 16 -11.80 19.11 -6.02
C GLU A 16 -12.27 20.39 -6.72
N ASP A 17 -13.28 21.05 -6.13
CA ASP A 17 -13.82 22.38 -6.45
C ASP A 17 -13.83 22.80 -7.91
N GLY A 18 -14.83 22.40 -8.71
CA GLY A 18 -15.21 23.04 -10.01
C GLY A 18 -14.15 23.12 -11.14
N ALA A 19 -12.87 22.96 -10.81
CA ALA A 19 -11.68 23.30 -11.56
C ALA A 19 -10.92 22.05 -12.00
N ARG A 20 -11.50 20.86 -11.79
CA ARG A 20 -10.94 19.57 -12.22
C ARG A 20 -9.56 19.27 -11.64
N SER A 21 -9.22 19.84 -10.48
CA SER A 21 -7.98 19.53 -9.77
C SER A 21 -8.02 18.09 -9.27
N PHE A 22 -7.13 17.26 -9.80
CA PHE A 22 -7.05 15.85 -9.43
C PHE A 22 -6.56 15.70 -7.99
N ARG A 23 -7.25 14.86 -7.22
CA ARG A 23 -6.83 14.42 -5.90
C ARG A 23 -6.89 12.92 -5.82
N GLY A 24 -5.87 12.32 -5.23
CA GLY A 24 -5.80 10.91 -4.91
C GLY A 24 -5.39 10.72 -3.46
N ARG A 25 -5.92 9.66 -2.83
CA ARG A 25 -5.44 9.14 -1.56
C ARG A 25 -5.27 7.65 -1.68
N LEU A 26 -4.11 7.16 -1.24
CA LEU A 26 -3.76 5.75 -1.20
C LEU A 26 -3.76 5.30 0.26
N THR A 27 -4.50 4.24 0.55
CA THR A 27 -4.60 3.63 1.88
C THR A 27 -4.22 2.16 1.78
N THR A 28 -3.25 1.72 2.58
CA THR A 28 -2.89 0.31 2.69
C THR A 28 -3.65 -0.35 3.83
N LEU A 29 -3.93 -1.64 3.68
CA LEU A 29 -4.52 -2.49 4.70
C LEU A 29 -3.75 -3.81 4.72
N ASP A 30 -3.25 -4.21 5.89
CA ASP A 30 -2.69 -5.55 6.05
C ASP A 30 -3.82 -6.58 6.10
N THR A 31 -3.72 -7.62 5.28
CA THR A 31 -4.70 -8.71 5.18
C THR A 31 -4.10 -10.07 5.50
N SER A 32 -2.88 -10.10 6.02
CA SER A 32 -2.16 -11.33 6.38
C SER A 32 -2.93 -12.10 7.46
N ALA A 33 -3.06 -13.42 7.26
CA ALA A 33 -3.80 -14.28 8.18
C ALA A 33 -3.15 -14.27 9.59
N GLY A 34 -3.98 -14.13 10.63
CA GLY A 34 -3.53 -14.13 12.02
C GLY A 34 -3.29 -12.75 12.64
N ARG A 35 -3.32 -11.66 11.86
CA ARG A 35 -3.29 -10.30 12.41
C ARG A 35 -4.72 -9.87 12.79
N ALA A 36 -4.99 -9.77 14.09
CA ALA A 36 -6.29 -9.35 14.60
C ALA A 36 -6.48 -7.83 14.46
N GLY A 37 -7.03 -7.39 13.34
CA GLY A 37 -7.42 -6.00 13.12
C GLY A 37 -7.08 -5.50 11.72
N VAL A 38 -7.98 -4.72 11.14
CA VAL A 38 -7.76 -4.01 9.88
C VAL A 38 -7.02 -2.71 10.20
N ASP A 39 -5.69 -2.74 10.23
CA ASP A 39 -4.90 -1.52 10.37
C ASP A 39 -4.83 -0.82 9.02
N ALA A 40 -5.58 0.27 8.88
CA ALA A 40 -5.67 1.03 7.64
C ALA A 40 -4.83 2.29 7.75
N ALA A 41 -3.72 2.35 7.00
CA ALA A 41 -2.81 3.49 7.01
C ALA A 41 -2.86 4.25 5.68
N THR A 42 -2.98 5.58 5.74
CA THR A 42 -2.82 6.40 4.52
C THR A 42 -1.34 6.49 4.21
N VAL A 43 -0.95 5.98 3.04
CA VAL A 43 0.46 5.88 2.61
C VAL A 43 0.86 6.97 1.63
N ALA A 44 -0.10 7.56 0.91
CA ALA A 44 0.18 8.70 0.02
C ALA A 44 -1.06 9.58 -0.24
N LEU A 45 -0.77 10.85 -0.51
CA LEU A 45 -1.69 11.78 -1.17
C LEU A 45 -1.09 12.14 -2.54
N ALA A 46 -1.95 12.17 -3.56
CA ALA A 46 -1.57 12.43 -4.94
C ALA A 46 -2.30 13.66 -5.48
N SER A 47 -1.60 14.49 -6.24
CA SER A 47 -2.14 15.69 -6.90
C SER A 47 -2.24 15.54 -8.42
N SER A 48 -1.68 14.44 -8.96
CA SER A 48 -1.74 14.08 -10.36
C SER A 48 -1.88 12.55 -10.55
N PRO A 49 -2.34 12.09 -11.73
CA PRO A 49 -2.32 10.66 -12.06
C PRO A 49 -0.92 10.05 -12.05
N ARG A 50 0.12 10.84 -12.39
CA ARG A 50 1.50 10.38 -12.33
C ARG A 50 1.92 10.09 -10.89
N ASP A 51 1.55 10.97 -9.95
CA ASP A 51 1.86 10.79 -8.52
C ASP A 51 1.25 9.49 -7.99
N VAL A 52 0.05 9.11 -8.46
CA VAL A 52 -0.58 7.83 -8.09
C VAL A 52 0.26 6.65 -8.56
N VAL A 53 0.70 6.64 -9.82
CA VAL A 53 1.50 5.54 -10.37
C VAL A 53 2.83 5.40 -9.64
N GLU A 54 3.51 6.50 -9.34
CA GLU A 54 4.76 6.48 -8.58
C GLU A 54 4.54 5.97 -7.15
N ALA A 55 3.45 6.39 -6.49
CA ALA A 55 3.13 5.93 -5.15
C ALA A 55 2.76 4.44 -5.10
N VAL A 56 2.03 3.93 -6.10
CA VAL A 56 1.75 2.49 -6.25
C VAL A 56 3.06 1.71 -6.44
N ARG A 57 3.97 2.22 -7.28
CA ARG A 57 5.28 1.58 -7.50
C ARG A 57 6.08 1.51 -6.20
N ALA A 58 6.17 2.63 -5.47
CA ALA A 58 6.88 2.68 -4.20
C ALA A 58 6.28 1.69 -3.18
N TRP A 59 4.95 1.65 -3.04
CA TRP A 59 4.26 0.73 -2.16
C TRP A 59 4.51 -0.75 -2.53
N LEU A 60 4.51 -1.09 -3.82
CA LEU A 60 4.84 -2.45 -4.27
C LEU A 60 6.30 -2.82 -3.96
N THR A 61 7.24 -1.89 -4.14
CA THR A 61 8.64 -2.12 -3.78
C THR A 61 8.82 -2.37 -2.29
N GLU A 62 8.12 -1.61 -1.45
CA GLU A 62 8.10 -1.83 0.01
C GLU A 62 7.47 -3.18 0.36
N PHE A 63 6.31 -3.50 -0.22
CA PHE A 63 5.66 -4.80 -0.02
C PHE A 63 6.60 -5.95 -0.41
N LEU A 64 7.31 -5.86 -1.53
CA LEU A 64 8.26 -6.90 -1.93
C LEU A 64 9.54 -6.93 -1.08
N GLY A 65 9.97 -5.77 -0.56
CA GLY A 65 11.18 -5.60 0.25
C GLY A 65 11.04 -6.03 1.72
N ASP A 66 9.83 -5.95 2.29
CA ASP A 66 9.53 -6.38 3.67
C ASP A 66 9.33 -7.90 3.81
N ALA A 67 9.59 -8.68 2.76
CA ALA A 67 9.63 -10.14 2.92
C ALA A 67 10.78 -10.45 3.89
N PRO A 68 10.54 -11.16 5.02
CA PRO A 68 11.64 -11.60 5.85
C PRO A 68 12.57 -12.42 4.95
N ASN A 69 13.79 -11.92 4.77
CA ASN A 69 14.86 -12.68 4.16
C ASN A 69 14.93 -13.99 4.97
N PRO A 70 14.76 -15.19 4.37
CA PRO A 70 14.97 -16.43 5.10
C PRO A 70 16.48 -16.57 5.31
N ILE A 71 17.03 -15.76 6.22
CA ILE A 71 18.24 -16.09 6.93
C ILE A 71 17.75 -16.86 8.16
N ASP A 72 17.36 -18.10 7.92
CA ASP A 72 17.62 -19.14 8.90
C ASP A 72 18.83 -19.89 8.35
N SER A 73 19.99 -19.44 8.82
CA SER A 73 21.20 -20.25 8.82
C SER A 73 21.15 -21.08 10.09
N ASP A 74 21.06 -22.40 9.95
CA ASP A 74 21.49 -23.41 10.92
C ASP A 74 21.74 -24.67 10.06
N GLU A 75 22.99 -24.96 9.68
CA GLU A 75 23.99 -25.79 10.40
C GLU A 75 23.54 -27.25 10.61
#